data_AF-A0A183V751-F1
#
_entry.id   AF-A0A183V751-F1
#
_cell.length_a   1.000
_cell.length_b   1.000
_cell.length_c   1.000
_cell.angle_alpha   90.00
_cell.angle_beta   90.00
_cell.angle_gamma   90.00
#
_symmetry.space_group_name_H-M   'P 1'
#
loop_
_entity.id
_entity.type
_entity.pdbx_description
1 polymer ?
#
loop_
_entity_poly.entity_id
_entity_poly.type
_entity_poly.pdbx_seq_one_letter_code
_entity_poly.pdbx_strand_id
1 'polypeptide(L)'
;MEKIVEREKSFNKFQEIEEQTCALQNRNSFYFVKWIDSNIKTTICDVPSTHAPTSATFLGNSTAIQEVFLRISDQLTAMLRRKAFLHWFTQEGMEEMEFIESQSNMDDLAILAAERLGDYYTETKASAKAKHRNRVQLKVAVLRR
;
A
#
# COMPACT_ATOMS: atom_id res chain seq x y z
N MET A 1 19.56 26.73 26.78
CA MET A 1 18.10 26.73 26.98
C MET A 1 17.33 26.50 25.67
N GLU A 2 17.70 27.13 24.54
CA GLU A 2 16.98 26.98 23.26
C GLU A 2 16.86 25.53 22.75
N LYS A 3 17.93 24.73 22.83
CA LYS A 3 17.90 23.31 22.43
C LYS A 3 16.96 22.43 23.28
N ILE A 4 16.66 22.85 24.52
CA ILE A 4 15.73 22.13 25.41
C ILE A 4 14.29 22.45 25.01
N VAL A 5 14.01 23.74 24.75
CA VAL A 5 12.69 24.22 24.28
C VAL A 5 12.33 23.63 22.91
N GLU A 6 13.29 23.48 21.99
CA GLU A 6 13.04 22.83 20.70
C GLU A 6 12.72 21.34 20.83
N ARG A 7 13.41 20.62 21.72
CA ARG A 7 13.12 19.21 22.01
C ARG A 7 11.74 19.02 22.63
N GLU A 8 11.36 19.87 23.59
CA GLU A 8 10.02 19.82 24.21
C GLU A 8 8.91 20.11 23.19
N LYS A 9 9.12 21.08 22.29
CA LYS A 9 8.16 21.35 21.21
C LYS A 9 8.06 20.21 20.20
N SER A 10 9.14 19.47 19.95
CA SER A 10 9.12 18.28 19.07
C SER A 10 8.37 17.12 19.74
N PHE A 11 8.61 16.92 21.04
CA PHE A 11 7.91 15.90 21.84
C PHE A 11 6.39 16.12 21.92
N ASN A 12 5.94 17.34 22.20
CA ASN A 12 4.51 17.66 22.25
C ASN A 12 3.81 17.44 20.90
N LYS A 13 4.51 17.75 19.79
CA LYS A 13 3.97 17.54 18.43
C LYS A 13 3.90 16.06 18.07
N PHE A 14 4.80 15.24 18.58
CA PHE A 14 4.75 13.79 18.44
C PHE A 14 3.50 13.19 19.10
N GLN A 15 3.21 13.61 20.33
CA GLN A 15 2.02 13.16 21.05
C GLN A 15 0.72 13.54 20.32
N GLU A 16 0.63 14.76 19.79
CA GLU A 16 -0.52 15.21 18.99
C GLU A 16 -0.71 14.34 17.72
N ILE A 17 0.39 14.01 17.03
CA ILE A 17 0.36 13.16 15.83
C ILE A 17 -0.11 11.73 16.17
N GLU A 18 0.35 11.16 17.27
CA GLU A 18 -0.09 9.84 17.73
C GLU A 18 -1.58 9.84 18.08
N GLU A 19 -2.06 10.88 18.78
CA GLU A 19 -3.49 11.00 19.12
C GLU A 19 -4.38 11.08 17.86
N GLN A 20 -3.99 11.91 16.89
CA GLN A 20 -4.72 12.00 15.61
C GLN A 20 -4.69 10.68 14.84
N THR A 21 -3.57 9.97 14.89
CA THR A 21 -3.41 8.67 14.23
C THR A 21 -4.31 7.61 14.86
N CYS A 22 -4.38 7.58 16.19
CA CYS A 22 -5.29 6.71 16.96
C CYS A 22 -6.76 7.03 16.65
N ALA A 23 -7.14 8.31 16.65
CA ALA A 23 -8.49 8.74 16.30
C ALA A 23 -8.87 8.33 14.87
N LEU A 24 -7.96 8.46 13.91
CA LEU A 24 -8.17 8.05 12.52
C LEU A 24 -8.36 6.53 12.41
N GLN A 25 -7.55 5.74 13.13
CA GLN A 25 -7.64 4.29 13.15
C GLN A 25 -8.97 3.82 13.74
N ASN A 26 -9.41 4.41 14.85
CA ASN A 26 -10.66 4.07 15.51
C ASN A 26 -11.88 4.39 14.62
N ARG A 27 -11.89 5.57 13.97
CA ARG A 27 -12.95 5.97 13.03
C ARG A 27 -13.03 5.04 11.82
N ASN A 28 -11.89 4.52 11.36
CA ASN A 28 -11.76 3.75 10.11
C ASN A 28 -11.36 2.28 10.35
N SER A 29 -11.67 1.74 11.53
CA SER A 29 -11.18 0.43 12.00
C SER A 29 -11.47 -0.72 11.04
N PHE A 30 -12.53 -0.61 10.23
CA PHE A 30 -12.88 -1.57 9.19
C PHE A 30 -11.82 -1.73 8.08
N TYR A 31 -11.08 -0.66 7.75
CA TYR A 31 -10.05 -0.67 6.71
C TYR A 31 -8.71 -1.22 7.18
N PHE A 32 -8.54 -1.39 8.49
CA PHE A 32 -7.33 -1.89 9.11
C PHE A 32 -7.47 -3.38 9.43
N VAL A 33 -6.37 -4.09 9.31
CA VAL A 33 -6.30 -5.52 9.59
C VAL A 33 -6.18 -5.74 11.09
N LYS A 34 -7.02 -6.63 11.65
CA LYS A 34 -7.13 -6.87 13.10
C LYS A 34 -6.06 -7.81 13.69
N TRP A 35 -5.47 -8.69 12.88
CA TRP A 35 -4.51 -9.68 13.34
C TRP A 35 -3.07 -9.15 13.46
N ILE A 36 -2.81 -7.95 12.94
CA ILE A 36 -1.53 -7.24 13.12
C ILE A 36 -1.74 -6.18 14.20
N ASP A 37 -1.13 -6.38 15.35
CA ASP A 37 -1.05 -5.37 16.39
C ASP A 37 -0.18 -4.20 15.93
N SER A 38 -0.60 -2.96 16.24
CA SER A 38 0.15 -1.73 15.92
C SER A 38 0.56 -1.61 14.43
N ASN A 39 -0.42 -1.75 13.53
CA ASN A 39 -0.22 -1.68 12.07
C ASN A 39 0.04 -0.27 11.49
N ILE A 40 0.10 0.76 12.34
CA ILE A 40 0.48 2.12 11.96
C ILE A 40 1.70 2.53 12.77
N LYS A 41 2.70 3.11 12.09
CA LYS A 41 3.90 3.65 12.74
C LYS A 41 4.11 5.08 12.27
N THR A 42 4.24 6.02 13.19
CA THR A 42 4.51 7.42 12.87
C THR A 42 5.96 7.74 13.18
N THR A 43 6.59 8.56 12.33
CA THR A 43 7.94 9.07 12.59
C THR A 43 7.99 10.54 12.25
N ILE A 44 8.79 11.30 12.99
CA ILE A 44 9.03 12.72 12.75
C ILE A 44 10.47 12.89 12.31
N CYS A 45 10.67 13.80 11.38
CA CYS A 45 12.00 14.20 10.98
C CYS A 45 12.16 15.72 11.13
N ASP A 46 13.34 16.17 11.55
CA ASP A 46 13.53 17.58 11.97
C ASP A 46 14.01 18.50 10.83
N VAL A 47 14.59 17.98 9.75
CA VAL A 47 15.23 18.80 8.69
C VAL A 47 14.23 19.10 7.56
N PRO A 48 13.62 20.27 7.35
CA PRO A 48 12.52 20.43 6.36
C PRO A 48 12.86 20.04 4.90
N SER A 49 11.82 19.81 4.09
CA SER A 49 11.99 19.63 2.64
C SER A 49 12.36 20.95 1.96
N THR A 50 13.03 20.92 0.81
CA THR A 50 13.45 22.13 0.09
C THR A 50 12.27 23.00 -0.38
N HIS A 51 11.09 22.39 -0.59
CA HIS A 51 9.95 23.04 -1.28
C HIS A 51 8.75 23.35 -0.39
N ALA A 52 8.68 22.78 0.82
CA ALA A 52 7.60 23.02 1.76
C ALA A 52 8.10 22.93 3.21
N PRO A 53 7.63 23.83 4.11
CA PRO A 53 7.96 23.76 5.53
C PRO A 53 7.42 22.46 6.12
N THR A 54 6.10 22.26 6.10
CA THR A 54 5.48 21.03 6.61
C THR A 54 5.16 20.06 5.47
N SER A 55 5.54 18.80 5.63
CA SER A 55 5.25 17.73 4.65
C SER A 55 4.91 16.42 5.36
N ALA A 56 4.02 15.62 4.77
CA ALA A 56 3.70 14.28 5.25
C ALA A 56 3.85 13.26 4.11
N THR A 57 4.63 12.20 4.33
CA THR A 57 4.76 11.10 3.36
C THR A 57 4.08 9.86 3.90
N PHE A 58 3.16 9.28 3.13
CA PHE A 58 2.45 8.06 3.48
C PHE A 58 3.01 6.86 2.72
N LEU A 59 3.51 5.85 3.45
CA LEU A 59 3.88 4.55 2.89
C LEU A 59 2.81 3.52 3.21
N GLY A 60 2.00 3.20 2.19
CA GLY A 60 0.84 2.32 2.23
C GLY A 60 1.11 0.92 1.69
N ASN A 61 1.20 -0.11 2.53
CA ASN A 61 1.04 -1.49 2.02
C ASN A 61 -0.46 -1.77 2.00
N SER A 62 -1.13 -1.81 0.85
CA SER A 62 -2.57 -2.04 0.78
C SER A 62 -2.92 -3.06 -0.28
N THR A 63 -3.93 -3.88 0.00
CA THR A 63 -4.50 -4.81 -0.98
C THR A 63 -5.08 -4.08 -2.20
N ALA A 64 -5.30 -2.75 -2.13
CA ALA A 64 -5.64 -1.92 -3.29
C ALA A 64 -4.65 -2.04 -4.44
N ILE A 65 -3.39 -2.41 -4.16
CA ILE A 65 -2.36 -2.54 -5.18
C ILE A 65 -2.72 -3.60 -6.25
N GLN A 66 -3.58 -4.56 -5.91
CA GLN A 66 -4.10 -5.55 -6.86
C GLN A 66 -4.72 -4.89 -8.10
N GLU A 67 -5.40 -3.75 -7.95
CA GLU A 67 -6.05 -3.05 -9.07
C GLU A 67 -5.02 -2.55 -10.08
N VAL A 68 -3.83 -2.18 -9.61
CA VAL A 68 -2.72 -1.76 -10.48
C VAL A 68 -2.17 -2.95 -11.25
N PHE A 69 -1.97 -4.09 -10.57
CA PHE A 69 -1.49 -5.32 -11.22
C PHE A 69 -2.49 -5.85 -12.26
N LEU A 70 -3.78 -5.87 -11.93
CA LEU A 70 -4.85 -6.26 -12.87
C LEU A 70 -4.86 -5.37 -14.12
N ARG A 71 -4.73 -4.05 -13.96
CA ARG A 71 -4.68 -3.13 -15.10
C ARG A 71 -3.46 -3.37 -15.99
N ILE A 72 -2.29 -3.68 -15.40
CA ILE A 72 -1.09 -4.00 -16.17
C ILE A 72 -1.25 -5.35 -16.88
N SER A 73 -1.80 -6.36 -16.21
CA SER A 73 -2.07 -7.69 -16.79
C SER A 73 -3.03 -7.59 -17.98
N ASP A 74 -4.09 -6.77 -17.89
CA ASP A 74 -5.02 -6.54 -19.00
C ASP A 74 -4.34 -5.90 -20.22
N GLN A 75 -3.48 -4.90 -20.00
CA GLN A 75 -2.73 -4.23 -21.08
C GLN A 75 -1.72 -5.18 -21.71
N LEU A 76 -0.99 -5.94 -20.89
CA LEU A 76 -0.03 -6.95 -21.36
C LEU A 76 -0.75 -8.03 -22.18
N THR A 77 -1.89 -8.53 -21.70
CA THR A 77 -2.74 -9.49 -22.43
C THR A 77 -3.13 -8.95 -23.80
N ALA A 78 -3.58 -7.70 -23.87
CA ALA A 78 -4.01 -7.08 -25.12
C ALA A 78 -2.87 -6.95 -26.13
N MET A 79 -1.65 -6.66 -25.67
CA MET A 79 -0.44 -6.59 -26.51
C MET A 79 0.03 -7.97 -26.95
N LEU A 80 0.12 -8.93 -26.02
CA LEU A 80 0.62 -10.28 -26.28
C LEU A 80 -0.30 -11.06 -27.22
N ARG A 81 -1.63 -10.92 -27.08
CA ARG A 81 -2.60 -11.50 -28.03
C ARG A 81 -2.40 -11.04 -29.47
N ARG A 82 -1.87 -9.83 -29.66
CA ARG A 82 -1.56 -9.27 -30.98
C ARG A 82 -0.09 -9.47 -31.39
N LYS A 83 0.71 -10.12 -30.54
CA LYS A 83 2.17 -10.24 -30.66
C LYS A 83 2.86 -8.89 -30.95
N ALA A 84 2.30 -7.81 -30.42
CA ALA A 84 2.82 -6.46 -30.66
C ALA A 84 4.17 -6.30 -29.96
N PHE A 85 5.18 -5.79 -30.68
CA PHE A 85 6.54 -5.55 -30.19
C PHE A 85 7.32 -6.78 -29.68
N LEU A 86 6.77 -8.00 -29.80
CA LEU A 86 7.39 -9.22 -29.27
C LEU A 86 8.79 -9.49 -29.87
N HIS A 87 8.99 -9.16 -31.15
CA HIS A 87 10.26 -9.38 -31.85
C HIS A 87 11.46 -8.64 -31.23
N TRP A 88 11.24 -7.50 -30.54
CA TRP A 88 12.31 -6.78 -29.85
C TRP A 88 12.89 -7.58 -28.69
N PHE A 89 12.09 -8.45 -28.08
CA PHE A 89 12.49 -9.27 -26.96
C PHE A 89 13.00 -10.64 -27.41
N THR A 90 12.38 -11.23 -28.42
CA THR A 90 12.82 -12.55 -28.94
C THR A 90 14.14 -12.47 -29.70
N GLN A 91 14.48 -11.32 -30.30
CA GLN A 91 15.80 -11.10 -30.92
C GLN A 91 16.92 -10.99 -29.90
N GLU A 92 16.63 -10.59 -28.66
CA GLU A 92 17.59 -10.55 -27.54
C GLU A 92 17.70 -11.92 -26.82
N GLY A 93 16.96 -12.93 -27.27
CA GLY A 93 17.02 -14.30 -26.75
C GLY A 93 15.93 -14.68 -25.76
N MET A 94 14.91 -13.83 -25.56
CA MET A 94 13.75 -14.14 -24.71
C MET A 94 12.75 -15.05 -25.44
N GLU A 95 12.13 -16.01 -24.75
CA GLU A 95 11.11 -16.88 -25.34
C GLU A 95 9.69 -16.34 -25.10
N GLU A 96 8.76 -16.62 -26.03
CA GLU A 96 7.35 -16.23 -25.87
C GLU A 96 6.73 -16.84 -24.60
N MET A 97 7.21 -18.01 -24.17
CA MET A 97 6.75 -18.69 -22.95
C MET A 97 7.07 -17.88 -21.69
N GLU A 98 8.21 -17.18 -21.65
CA GLU A 98 8.63 -16.39 -20.47
C GLU A 98 7.68 -15.21 -20.22
N PHE A 99 7.03 -14.68 -21.27
CA PHE A 99 5.97 -13.68 -21.12
C PHE A 99 4.71 -14.24 -20.48
N ILE A 100 4.34 -15.47 -20.84
CA ILE A 100 3.17 -16.16 -20.29
C ILE A 100 3.41 -16.50 -18.82
N GLU A 101 4.60 -16.97 -18.47
CA GLU A 101 5.01 -17.24 -17.09
C GLU A 101 5.01 -15.96 -16.25
N SER A 102 5.62 -14.88 -16.76
CA SER A 102 5.64 -13.58 -16.09
C SER A 102 4.24 -13.02 -15.86
N GLN A 103 3.34 -13.20 -16.84
CA GLN A 103 1.93 -12.85 -16.67
C GLN A 103 1.25 -13.68 -15.57
N SER A 104 1.42 -15.00 -15.59
CA SER A 104 0.86 -15.88 -14.57
C SER A 104 1.32 -15.47 -13.17
N ASN A 105 2.60 -15.14 -13.00
CA ASN A 105 3.11 -14.70 -11.70
C ASN A 105 2.49 -13.36 -11.24
N MET A 106 2.20 -12.44 -12.16
CA MET A 106 1.50 -11.20 -11.81
C MET A 106 0.04 -11.45 -11.39
N ASP A 107 -0.63 -12.36 -12.08
CA ASP A 107 -2.01 -12.75 -11.75
C ASP A 107 -2.06 -13.44 -10.38
N ASP A 108 -1.10 -14.33 -10.10
CA ASP A 108 -0.93 -14.95 -8.78
C ASP A 108 -0.71 -13.89 -7.69
N LEU A 109 0.11 -12.88 -7.93
CA LEU A 109 0.32 -11.78 -6.96
C LEU A 109 -0.96 -10.97 -6.72
N ALA A 110 -1.74 -10.70 -7.76
CA ALA A 110 -3.02 -10.01 -7.63
C ALA A 110 -4.03 -10.86 -6.83
N ILE A 111 -4.06 -12.17 -7.06
CA ILE A 111 -4.86 -13.14 -6.32
C ILE A 111 -4.41 -13.20 -4.86
N LEU A 112 -3.12 -13.35 -4.57
CA LEU A 112 -2.58 -13.39 -3.20
C LEU A 112 -2.88 -12.09 -2.43
N ALA A 113 -2.87 -10.94 -3.10
CA ALA A 113 -3.27 -9.66 -2.50
C ALA A 113 -4.77 -9.64 -2.15
N ALA A 114 -5.61 -10.34 -2.91
CA ALA A 114 -7.04 -10.50 -2.66
C ALA A 114 -7.35 -11.58 -1.60
N GLU A 115 -6.69 -12.74 -1.67
CA GLU A 115 -6.92 -13.94 -0.86
C GLU A 115 -6.45 -13.80 0.58
N ARG A 116 -5.45 -12.96 0.85
CA ARG A 116 -5.08 -12.59 2.23
C ARG A 116 -6.25 -12.05 3.07
N LEU A 117 -7.38 -11.71 2.44
CA LEU A 117 -8.64 -11.34 3.10
C LEU A 117 -9.69 -12.46 3.08
N GLY A 118 -9.61 -13.44 2.17
CA GLY A 118 -10.62 -14.48 1.96
C GLY A 118 -10.67 -15.54 3.07
N ASP A 119 -9.51 -15.97 3.57
CA ASP A 119 -9.42 -17.11 4.49
C ASP A 119 -9.84 -16.80 5.94
N TYR A 120 -10.12 -15.54 6.28
CA TYR A 120 -10.54 -15.13 7.65
C TYR A 120 -12.03 -14.78 7.78
N TYR A 121 -12.82 -14.81 6.70
CA TYR A 121 -14.21 -14.30 6.69
C TYR A 121 -15.30 -15.31 6.27
N THR A 122 -14.97 -16.60 6.15
CA THR A 122 -15.99 -17.65 5.94
C THR A 122 -16.95 -17.84 7.11
N GLU A 123 -16.74 -17.17 8.26
CA GLU A 123 -17.62 -17.26 9.44
C GLU A 123 -18.67 -16.14 9.60
N THR A 124 -18.77 -15.16 8.69
CA THR A 124 -19.86 -14.16 8.78
C THR A 124 -20.62 -13.99 7.47
N LYS A 125 -21.30 -15.07 7.06
CA LYS A 125 -22.43 -15.01 6.12
C LYS A 125 -23.63 -14.33 6.79
N ALA A 126 -23.58 -13.00 6.93
CA ALA A 126 -24.76 -12.17 7.23
C ALA A 126 -24.57 -10.68 6.90
N SER A 127 -23.77 -10.30 5.90
CA SER A 127 -23.89 -8.96 5.30
C SER A 127 -23.26 -8.90 3.92
N ALA A 128 -24.03 -9.34 2.93
CA ALA A 128 -23.71 -9.17 1.52
C ALA A 128 -23.83 -7.68 1.13
N LYS A 129 -22.80 -6.87 1.42
CA LYS A 129 -22.61 -5.52 0.83
C LYS A 129 -21.22 -4.88 1.03
N ALA A 130 -20.16 -5.66 1.24
CA ALA A 130 -18.80 -5.14 1.42
C ALA A 130 -17.75 -5.89 0.59
N LYS A 131 -18.10 -6.31 -0.63
CA LYS A 131 -17.27 -7.18 -1.47
C LYS A 131 -16.07 -6.50 -2.15
N HIS A 132 -15.84 -5.20 -1.93
CA HIS A 132 -14.80 -4.41 -2.59
C HIS A 132 -14.30 -3.29 -1.66
N ARG A 133 -13.58 -3.62 -0.58
CA ARG A 133 -12.94 -2.58 0.23
C ARG A 133 -11.52 -2.97 0.57
N ASN A 134 -10.62 -2.41 -0.21
CA ASN A 134 -9.18 -2.48 -0.06
C ASN A 134 -8.77 -2.18 1.38
N ARG A 135 -7.99 -3.07 1.99
CA ARG A 135 -7.52 -2.90 3.37
C ARG A 135 -6.04 -2.53 3.37
N VAL A 136 -5.64 -1.66 4.29
CA VAL A 136 -4.28 -1.12 4.39
C VAL A 136 -3.57 -1.84 5.53
N GLN A 137 -2.43 -2.43 5.24
CA GLN A 137 -1.54 -3.13 6.17
C GLN A 137 -0.36 -2.32 6.70
N LEU A 138 0.02 -1.18 6.14
CA LEU A 138 1.02 -0.34 6.80
C LEU A 138 0.89 1.11 6.37
N LYS A 139 1.10 2.03 7.29
CA LYS A 139 1.08 3.47 7.08
C LYS A 139 2.22 4.08 7.88
N VAL A 140 3.40 4.21 7.26
CA VAL A 140 4.42 5.12 7.81
C VAL A 140 4.03 6.52 7.36
N ALA A 141 3.62 7.36 8.31
CA ALA A 141 3.52 8.80 8.09
C ALA A 141 4.82 9.42 8.61
N VAL A 142 5.69 9.88 7.70
CA VAL A 142 6.79 10.78 8.08
C VAL A 142 6.22 12.18 8.07
N LEU A 143 5.88 12.71 9.23
CA LEU A 143 5.39 14.08 9.39
C LEU A 143 6.58 14.98 9.76
N ARG A 144 6.92 15.91 8.86
CA ARG A 144 8.00 16.89 9.02
C ARG A 144 7.43 18.27 9.37
N ARG A 145 8.17 19.04 10.16
CA ARG A 145 7.80 20.38 10.62
C ARG A 145 7.97 21.42 9.52
#